data_AF-A0A2V8V9I6-F1
#
_entry.id   AF-A0A2V8V9I6-F1
#
_cell.length_a   1.000
_cell.length_b   1.000
_cell.length_c   1.000
_cell.angle_alpha   90.00
_cell.angle_beta   90.00
_cell.angle_gamma   90.00
#
_symmetry.space_group_name_H-M   'P 1'
#
loop_
_entity.id
_entity.type
_entity.pdbx_description
1 polymer ?
#
loop_
_entity_poly.entity_id
_entity_poly.type
_entity_poly.pdbx_seq_one_letter_code
_entity_poly.pdbx_strand_id
1 'polypeptide(L)'
;MPETRPKIPPEAAFERFLHEKHERGEKKYEHISGRIAVENLPSDHLYRWIAEWMNLQLSDVGVTSTGGVALPPLHFELVRVNNGIAAAHTFEAVEWGFIVMTQPMFDEMLRLSRLVVSQNEAFFSLQIAPSADAEKTARLLLLMQFCFVSAHEYSHLVRQHLEDIRPMPTSSEPFCRKRKRSMPTGTASITTCRIFSVAPVARLRRVC
;
A
#
# COMPACT_ATOMS: atom_id res chain seq x y z
N MET A 1 -1.46 -0.60 31.33
CA MET A 1 -1.02 -1.71 30.45
C MET A 1 0.40 -1.38 30.03
N PRO A 2 1.40 -2.26 30.17
CA PRO A 2 2.73 -1.94 29.66
C PRO A 2 2.65 -1.96 28.14
N GLU A 3 2.66 -0.77 27.53
CA GLU A 3 2.93 -0.64 26.10
C GLU A 3 4.34 -1.18 25.85
N THR A 4 4.43 -2.43 25.41
CA THR A 4 5.63 -2.91 24.76
C THR A 4 5.74 -2.18 23.43
N ARG A 5 6.32 -0.97 23.46
CA ARG A 5 6.74 -0.29 22.24
C ARG A 5 7.61 -1.27 21.46
N PRO A 6 7.42 -1.40 20.14
CA PRO A 6 8.33 -2.18 19.30
C PRO A 6 9.77 -1.78 19.58
N LYS A 7 10.66 -2.77 19.73
CA LYS A 7 12.05 -2.51 20.13
C LYS A 7 12.88 -1.93 19.00
N ILE A 8 12.36 -2.03 17.77
CA ILE A 8 13.02 -1.61 16.54
C ILE A 8 12.11 -0.58 15.86
N PRO A 9 12.65 0.57 15.40
CA PRO A 9 11.91 1.52 14.59
C PRO A 9 11.30 0.85 13.34
N PRO A 10 10.11 1.27 12.90
CA PRO A 10 9.41 0.62 11.79
C PRO A 10 10.26 0.58 10.51
N GLU A 11 11.04 1.62 10.24
CA GLU A 11 11.89 1.73 9.06
C GLU A 11 12.97 0.64 9.05
N ALA A 12 13.65 0.46 10.19
CA ALA A 12 14.66 -0.58 10.35
C ALA A 12 14.05 -1.99 10.37
N ALA A 13 12.84 -2.14 10.90
CA ALA A 13 12.10 -3.40 10.85
C ALA A 13 11.72 -3.78 9.42
N PHE A 14 11.26 -2.81 8.61
CA PHE A 14 10.92 -3.02 7.21
C PHE A 14 12.14 -3.39 6.36
N GLU A 15 13.25 -2.67 6.51
CA GLU A 15 14.49 -2.97 5.78
C GLU A 15 15.01 -4.38 6.09
N ARG A 16 15.01 -4.78 7.37
CA ARG A 16 15.39 -6.14 7.78
C ARG A 16 14.47 -7.19 7.19
N PHE A 17 13.16 -6.95 7.24
CA PHE A 17 12.17 -7.82 6.64
C PHE A 17 12.44 -8.01 5.14
N LEU A 18 12.61 -6.91 4.40
CA LEU A 18 12.82 -6.96 2.96
C LEU A 18 14.15 -7.67 2.60
N HIS A 19 15.22 -7.38 3.34
CA HIS A 19 16.52 -8.03 3.16
C HIS A 19 16.42 -9.54 3.34
N GLU A 20 15.80 -10.00 4.43
CA GLU A 20 15.60 -11.43 4.70
C GLU A 20 14.79 -12.10 3.57
N LYS A 21 13.78 -11.42 3.03
CA LYS A 21 12.98 -11.92 1.91
C LYS A 21 13.77 -12.04 0.61
N HIS A 22 14.66 -11.08 0.34
CA HIS A 22 15.56 -11.13 -0.82
C HIS A 22 16.62 -12.22 -0.68
N GLU A 23 17.22 -12.38 0.50
CA GLU A 23 18.20 -13.45 0.76
C GLU A 23 17.59 -14.84 0.56
N ARG A 24 16.32 -15.02 0.90
CA ARG A 24 15.56 -16.25 0.66
C ARG A 24 15.12 -16.44 -0.80
N GLY A 25 15.35 -15.46 -1.67
CA GLY A 25 14.94 -15.51 -3.08
C GLY A 25 13.42 -15.56 -3.28
N GLU A 26 12.64 -14.98 -2.36
CA GLU A 26 11.18 -14.98 -2.47
C GLU A 26 10.74 -14.05 -3.62
N LYS A 27 10.43 -14.64 -4.78
CA LYS A 27 10.01 -13.93 -6.02
C LYS A 27 8.97 -12.83 -5.82
N LYS A 28 8.14 -12.99 -4.79
CA LYS A 28 7.09 -12.05 -4.40
C LYS A 28 7.62 -10.65 -4.07
N TYR A 29 8.82 -10.55 -3.52
CA TYR A 29 9.44 -9.30 -3.07
C TYR A 29 10.56 -8.81 -4.00
N GLU A 30 10.93 -9.61 -5.01
CA GLU A 30 12.04 -9.35 -5.93
C GLU A 30 11.94 -8.00 -6.65
N HIS A 31 10.72 -7.55 -6.94
CA HIS A 31 10.49 -6.29 -7.63
C HIS A 31 10.69 -5.05 -6.75
N ILE A 32 10.64 -5.18 -5.42
CA ILE A 32 10.84 -4.09 -4.47
C ILE A 32 12.33 -3.95 -4.22
N SER A 33 12.92 -2.82 -4.62
CA SER A 33 14.37 -2.58 -4.51
C SER A 33 14.80 -2.02 -3.15
N GLY A 34 13.86 -1.47 -2.38
CA GLY A 34 14.14 -0.88 -1.07
C GLY A 34 13.18 0.26 -0.73
N ARG A 35 13.20 0.71 0.52
CA ARG A 35 12.40 1.86 0.93
C ARG A 35 12.95 3.17 0.38
N ILE A 36 12.08 4.15 0.27
CA ILE A 36 12.46 5.55 0.09
C ILE A 36 12.59 6.13 1.50
N ALA A 37 13.81 6.51 1.88
CA ALA A 37 14.08 7.21 3.13
C ALA A 37 13.50 8.63 3.08
N VAL A 38 12.19 8.75 3.27
CA VAL A 38 11.43 10.00 3.16
C VAL A 38 11.88 11.04 4.19
N GLU A 39 12.43 10.60 5.33
CA GLU A 39 12.97 11.47 6.37
C GLU A 39 14.19 12.28 5.93
N ASN A 40 14.89 11.81 4.89
CA ASN A 40 16.02 12.52 4.28
C ASN A 40 15.59 13.50 3.18
N LEU A 41 14.30 13.53 2.84
CA LEU A 41 13.75 14.49 1.87
C LEU A 41 13.42 15.82 2.56
N PRO A 42 13.38 16.94 1.80
CA PRO A 42 12.88 18.22 2.31
C PRO A 42 11.51 18.09 2.97
N SER A 43 11.22 18.90 3.99
CA SER A 43 9.95 18.85 4.73
C SER A 43 8.72 19.19 3.87
N ASP A 44 8.91 19.95 2.80
CA ASP A 44 7.88 20.28 1.80
C ASP A 44 7.79 19.25 0.66
N HIS A 45 8.63 18.21 0.67
CA HIS A 45 8.57 17.14 -0.30
C HIS A 45 7.30 16.30 -0.11
N LEU A 46 6.52 16.13 -1.17
CA LEU A 46 5.19 15.53 -1.11
C LEU A 46 5.19 14.09 -0.57
N TYR A 47 6.19 13.28 -0.92
CA TYR A 47 6.36 11.93 -0.36
C TYR A 47 6.49 11.94 1.16
N ARG A 48 7.32 12.84 1.69
CA ARG A 48 7.56 12.96 3.12
C ARG A 48 6.29 13.41 3.82
N TRP A 49 5.64 14.44 3.29
CA TRP A 49 4.39 14.95 3.84
C TRP A 49 3.29 13.87 3.89
N ILE A 50 3.07 13.11 2.80
CA ILE A 50 2.05 12.04 2.79
C ILE A 50 2.42 10.90 3.73
N ALA A 51 3.69 10.48 3.75
CA ALA A 51 4.13 9.39 4.63
C ALA A 51 3.97 9.77 6.10
N GLU A 52 4.42 10.95 6.51
CA GLU A 52 4.26 11.47 7.88
C GLU A 52 2.78 11.61 8.25
N TRP A 53 1.96 12.17 7.35
CA TRP A 53 0.51 12.33 7.58
C TRP A 53 -0.17 10.97 7.76
N MET A 54 0.10 10.00 6.89
CA MET A 54 -0.49 8.66 6.95
C MET A 54 -0.05 7.91 8.22
N ASN A 55 1.24 7.99 8.56
CA ASN A 55 1.76 7.35 9.77
C ASN A 55 1.15 7.92 11.05
N LEU A 56 0.84 9.22 11.07
CA LEU A 56 0.06 9.82 12.14
C LEU A 56 -1.39 9.30 12.17
N GLN A 57 -2.04 9.11 11.02
CA GLN A 57 -3.38 8.51 11.00
C GLN A 57 -3.37 7.06 11.50
N LEU A 58 -2.34 6.29 11.12
CA LEU A 58 -2.18 4.89 11.51
C LEU A 58 -1.84 4.71 12.99
N SER A 59 -1.15 5.67 13.61
CA SER A 59 -0.87 5.62 15.06
C SER A 59 -2.12 5.72 15.93
N ASP A 60 -3.18 6.33 15.40
CA ASP A 60 -4.45 6.51 16.11
C ASP A 60 -5.42 5.32 15.93
N VAL A 61 -5.05 4.32 15.11
CA VAL A 61 -5.88 3.13 14.89
C VAL A 61 -5.83 2.22 16.11
N GLY A 62 -6.89 2.25 16.91
CA GLY A 62 -7.10 1.34 18.04
C GLY A 62 -7.97 0.12 17.71
N VAL A 63 -8.07 -0.81 18.67
CA VAL A 63 -8.85 -2.07 18.58
C VAL A 63 -10.34 -1.83 18.29
N THR A 64 -10.87 -0.67 18.66
CA THR A 64 -12.26 -0.29 18.35
C THR A 64 -12.44 0.03 16.85
N SER A 65 -11.41 0.55 16.20
CA SER A 65 -11.40 0.92 14.78
C SER A 65 -11.25 -0.28 13.83
N THR A 66 -10.90 -1.44 14.38
CA THR A 66 -10.69 -2.70 13.65
C THR A 66 -11.83 -3.71 13.88
N GLY A 67 -12.93 -3.29 14.52
CA GLY A 67 -14.05 -4.18 14.84
C GLY A 67 -13.68 -5.27 15.86
N GLY A 68 -12.72 -5.01 16.75
CA GLY A 68 -12.26 -5.96 17.77
C GLY A 68 -11.06 -6.81 17.35
N VAL A 69 -10.53 -6.62 16.15
CA VAL A 69 -9.32 -7.34 15.67
C VAL A 69 -8.07 -6.66 16.22
N ALA A 70 -7.27 -7.37 17.00
CA ALA A 70 -5.98 -6.87 17.43
C ALA A 70 -4.99 -6.91 16.25
N LEU A 71 -4.56 -5.74 15.78
CA LEU A 71 -3.50 -5.61 14.78
C LEU A 71 -2.18 -5.22 15.47
N PRO A 72 -1.03 -5.61 14.91
CA PRO A 72 0.24 -5.01 15.32
C PRO A 72 0.22 -3.49 15.03
N PRO A 73 1.13 -2.71 15.64
CA PRO A 73 1.35 -1.32 15.23
C PRO A 73 1.51 -1.22 13.73
N LEU A 74 0.81 -0.26 13.12
CA LEU A 74 0.78 -0.07 11.68
C LEU A 74 1.74 1.04 11.24
N HIS A 75 2.37 0.83 10.09
CA HIS A 75 3.25 1.81 9.49
C HIS A 75 3.11 1.82 7.97
N PHE A 76 3.26 2.98 7.37
CA PHE A 76 3.25 3.20 5.93
C PHE A 76 4.68 3.38 5.42
N GLU A 77 5.03 2.65 4.36
CA GLU A 77 6.31 2.78 3.67
C GLU A 77 6.11 3.08 2.18
N LEU A 78 6.88 4.04 1.66
CA LEU A 78 7.00 4.28 0.23
C LEU A 78 8.25 3.57 -0.29
N VAL A 79 8.12 2.76 -1.34
CA VAL A 79 9.21 1.90 -1.83
C VAL A 79 9.57 2.15 -3.29
N ARG A 80 10.85 1.95 -3.61
CA ARG A 80 11.33 1.89 -4.99
C ARG A 80 11.12 0.49 -5.55
N VAL A 81 10.91 0.40 -6.87
CA VAL A 81 10.78 -0.86 -7.59
C VAL A 81 11.65 -0.85 -8.85
N ASN A 82 12.19 -2.00 -9.22
CA ASN A 82 13.12 -2.13 -10.35
C ASN A 82 12.46 -2.12 -11.74
N ASN A 83 11.16 -2.38 -11.82
CA ASN A 83 10.44 -2.65 -13.07
C ASN A 83 9.26 -1.70 -13.32
N GLY A 84 9.20 -0.58 -12.59
CA GLY A 84 8.13 0.42 -12.74
C GLY A 84 6.73 -0.08 -12.34
N ILE A 85 6.61 -1.20 -11.64
CA ILE A 85 5.31 -1.71 -11.19
C ILE A 85 4.63 -0.67 -10.28
N ALA A 86 3.45 -0.22 -10.70
CA ALA A 86 2.54 0.57 -9.87
C ALA A 86 1.63 -0.37 -9.07
N ALA A 87 1.95 -0.53 -7.79
CA ALA A 87 1.18 -1.33 -6.85
C ALA A 87 1.15 -0.71 -5.43
N ALA A 88 0.18 -1.17 -4.65
CA ALA A 88 0.16 -1.07 -3.20
C ALA A 88 -0.05 -2.46 -2.60
N HIS A 89 0.48 -2.67 -1.41
CA HIS A 89 0.53 -3.96 -0.74
C HIS A 89 0.42 -3.79 0.77
N THR A 90 0.03 -4.87 1.42
CA THR A 90 0.14 -5.00 2.87
C THR A 90 1.09 -6.15 3.21
N PHE A 91 1.95 -5.94 4.21
CA PHE A 91 2.85 -6.94 4.76
C PHE A 91 2.71 -7.04 6.27
N GLU A 92 2.85 -8.24 6.82
CA GLU A 92 3.07 -8.44 8.26
C GLU A 92 4.53 -8.84 8.50
N ALA A 93 5.24 -8.02 9.27
CA ALA A 93 6.50 -8.37 9.90
C ALA A 93 6.25 -8.62 11.39
N VAL A 94 7.14 -9.37 12.04
CA VAL A 94 6.90 -9.91 13.40
C VAL A 94 6.33 -8.89 14.40
N GLU A 95 6.84 -7.65 14.40
CA GLU A 95 6.42 -6.60 15.34
C GLU A 95 5.57 -5.48 14.69
N TRP A 96 5.34 -5.51 13.37
CA TRP A 96 4.75 -4.39 12.61
C TRP A 96 3.87 -4.87 11.45
N GLY A 97 2.74 -4.18 11.23
CA GLY A 97 1.98 -4.27 9.99
C GLY A 97 2.37 -3.13 9.06
N PHE A 98 2.78 -3.43 7.83
CA PHE A 98 3.17 -2.43 6.84
C PHE A 98 2.13 -2.29 5.75
N ILE A 99 1.71 -1.06 5.48
CA ILE A 99 1.05 -0.68 4.23
C ILE A 99 2.13 -0.08 3.34
N VAL A 100 2.33 -0.65 2.17
CA VAL A 100 3.40 -0.29 1.26
C VAL A 100 2.83 0.23 -0.03
N MET A 101 3.35 1.36 -0.49
CA MET A 101 3.05 1.89 -1.81
C MET A 101 4.34 2.02 -2.62
N THR A 102 4.28 1.56 -3.85
CA THR A 102 5.38 1.73 -4.79
C THR A 102 5.43 3.17 -5.29
N GLN A 103 6.63 3.71 -5.50
CA GLN A 103 6.82 5.05 -6.05
C GLN A 103 6.06 5.27 -7.37
N PRO A 104 6.06 4.33 -8.34
CA PRO A 104 5.31 4.51 -9.59
C PRO A 104 3.80 4.63 -9.37
N MET A 105 3.22 3.95 -8.38
CA MET A 105 1.79 4.10 -8.05
C MET A 105 1.50 5.53 -7.57
N PHE A 106 2.33 6.05 -6.68
CA PHE A 106 2.18 7.42 -6.17
C PHE A 106 2.32 8.45 -7.30
N ASP A 107 3.37 8.32 -8.11
CA ASP A 107 3.67 9.21 -9.23
C ASP A 107 2.54 9.20 -10.26
N GLU A 108 1.97 8.02 -10.55
CA GLU A 108 0.85 7.89 -11.47
C GLU A 108 -0.43 8.55 -10.92
N MET A 109 -0.76 8.37 -9.64
CA MET A 109 -1.91 9.06 -9.02
C MET A 109 -1.75 10.58 -9.07
N LEU A 110 -0.54 11.11 -8.83
CA LEU A 110 -0.26 12.53 -8.93
C LEU A 110 -0.38 13.02 -10.39
N ARG A 111 0.16 12.26 -11.34
CA ARG A 111 0.08 12.57 -12.78
C ARG A 111 -1.37 12.61 -13.25
N LEU A 112 -2.18 11.62 -12.88
CA LEU A 112 -3.61 11.57 -13.20
C LEU A 112 -4.38 12.73 -12.55
N SER A 113 -4.07 13.07 -11.31
CA SER A 113 -4.67 14.21 -10.62
C SER A 113 -4.43 15.52 -11.37
N ARG A 114 -3.17 15.78 -11.76
CA ARG A 114 -2.80 16.96 -12.55
C ARG A 114 -3.49 16.97 -13.91
N LEU A 115 -3.56 15.81 -14.58
CA LEU A 115 -4.24 15.68 -15.86
C LEU A 115 -5.72 16.05 -15.75
N VAL A 116 -6.43 15.50 -14.76
CA VAL A 116 -7.85 15.79 -14.51
C VAL A 116 -8.08 17.27 -14.26
N VAL A 117 -7.25 17.91 -13.43
CA VAL A 117 -7.36 19.35 -13.18
C VAL A 117 -7.13 20.16 -14.46
N SER A 118 -6.07 19.86 -15.21
CA SER A 118 -5.74 20.60 -16.44
C SER A 118 -6.82 20.49 -17.53
N GLN A 119 -7.49 19.34 -17.63
CA GLN A 119 -8.54 19.11 -18.63
C GLN A 119 -9.90 19.72 -18.23
N ASN A 120 -10.08 20.07 -16.95
CA ASN A 120 -11.35 20.54 -16.39
C ASN A 120 -11.17 21.83 -15.58
N GLU A 121 -10.21 22.67 -15.97
CA GLU A 121 -9.81 23.85 -15.20
C GLU A 121 -11.00 24.76 -14.85
N ALA A 122 -11.85 25.07 -15.84
CA ALA A 122 -13.04 25.89 -15.63
C ALA A 122 -13.99 25.32 -14.57
N PHE A 123 -14.13 23.99 -14.50
CA PHE A 123 -14.99 23.33 -13.50
C PHE A 123 -14.40 23.48 -12.09
N PHE A 124 -13.11 23.21 -11.93
CA PHE A 124 -12.45 23.32 -10.62
C PHE A 124 -12.39 24.76 -10.11
N SER A 125 -12.08 25.71 -10.99
CA SER A 125 -12.04 27.14 -10.66
C SER A 125 -13.41 27.74 -10.35
N LEU A 126 -14.51 27.19 -10.88
CA LEU A 126 -15.84 27.74 -10.65
C LEU A 126 -16.63 27.04 -9.53
N GLN A 127 -16.38 25.76 -9.26
CA GLN A 127 -17.28 24.95 -8.41
C GLN A 127 -16.63 24.32 -7.17
N ILE A 128 -15.32 24.10 -7.16
CA ILE A 128 -14.68 23.30 -6.09
C ILE A 128 -13.75 24.15 -5.24
N ALA A 129 -12.87 24.93 -5.88
CA ALA A 129 -11.85 25.68 -5.16
C ALA A 129 -11.48 26.96 -5.92
N PRO A 130 -12.35 27.99 -5.91
CA PRO A 130 -12.17 29.19 -6.73
C PRO A 130 -10.91 30.01 -6.41
N SER A 131 -10.32 29.81 -5.23
CA SER A 131 -9.08 30.47 -4.81
C SER A 131 -7.86 29.53 -4.73
N ALA A 132 -8.03 28.24 -5.02
CA ALA A 132 -6.91 27.29 -5.00
C ALA A 132 -6.20 27.27 -6.36
N ASP A 133 -4.88 27.22 -6.33
CA ASP A 133 -4.11 26.95 -7.53
C ASP A 133 -4.33 25.50 -8.02
N ALA A 134 -4.09 25.27 -9.30
CA ALA A 134 -4.31 23.97 -9.95
C ALA A 134 -3.51 22.83 -9.27
N GLU A 135 -2.32 23.13 -8.77
CA GLU A 135 -1.46 22.16 -8.10
C GLU A 135 -2.02 21.75 -6.73
N LYS A 136 -2.58 22.67 -5.95
CA LYS A 136 -3.28 22.36 -4.69
C LYS A 136 -4.50 21.49 -4.93
N THR A 137 -5.29 21.78 -5.96
CA THR A 137 -6.43 20.93 -6.35
C THR A 137 -5.95 19.53 -6.75
N ALA A 138 -4.87 19.42 -7.53
CA ALA A 138 -4.29 18.14 -7.91
C ALA A 138 -3.77 17.36 -6.69
N ARG A 139 -3.14 18.03 -5.72
CA ARG A 139 -2.68 17.41 -4.48
C ARG A 139 -3.84 16.93 -3.61
N LEU A 140 -4.97 17.63 -3.60
CA LEU A 140 -6.19 17.16 -2.93
C LEU A 140 -6.74 15.89 -3.58
N LEU A 141 -6.82 15.85 -4.92
CA LEU A 141 -7.24 14.65 -5.65
C LEU A 141 -6.28 13.48 -5.46
N LEU A 142 -4.97 13.74 -5.37
CA LEU A 142 -3.98 12.74 -5.00
C LEU A 142 -4.27 12.21 -3.59
N LEU A 143 -4.50 13.08 -2.61
CA LEU A 143 -4.80 12.66 -1.24
C LEU A 143 -6.06 11.79 -1.19
N MET A 144 -7.12 12.13 -1.93
CA MET A 144 -8.33 11.31 -2.01
C MET A 144 -8.05 9.91 -2.59
N GLN A 145 -7.29 9.83 -3.69
CA GLN A 145 -6.87 8.55 -4.27
C GLN A 145 -6.00 7.75 -3.30
N PHE A 146 -5.03 8.40 -2.68
CA PHE A 146 -4.15 7.79 -1.68
C PHE A 146 -4.94 7.21 -0.52
N CYS A 147 -5.88 7.96 0.06
CA CYS A 147 -6.75 7.47 1.13
C CYS A 147 -7.56 6.25 0.71
N PHE A 148 -8.09 6.24 -0.52
CA PHE A 148 -8.84 5.10 -1.03
C PHE A 148 -7.96 3.83 -1.13
N VAL A 149 -6.77 3.95 -1.73
CA VAL A 149 -5.84 2.83 -1.88
C VAL A 149 -5.36 2.34 -0.51
N SER A 150 -4.95 3.24 0.36
CA SER A 150 -4.47 2.88 1.70
C SER A 150 -5.57 2.27 2.57
N ALA A 151 -6.81 2.74 2.47
CA ALA A 151 -7.95 2.13 3.16
C ALA A 151 -8.26 0.73 2.62
N HIS A 152 -8.10 0.50 1.31
CA HIS A 152 -8.23 -0.83 0.72
C HIS A 152 -7.17 -1.79 1.28
N GLU A 153 -5.91 -1.38 1.32
CA GLU A 153 -4.81 -2.19 1.87
C GLU A 153 -4.97 -2.43 3.38
N TYR A 154 -5.41 -1.42 4.13
CA TYR A 154 -5.80 -1.56 5.53
C TYR A 154 -6.92 -2.59 5.72
N SER A 155 -7.90 -2.64 4.81
CA SER A 155 -8.99 -3.61 4.91
C SER A 155 -8.52 -5.06 4.80
N HIS A 156 -7.41 -5.32 4.09
CA HIS A 156 -6.80 -6.65 4.05
C HIS A 156 -6.22 -7.08 5.40
N LEU A 157 -5.62 -6.14 6.14
CA LEU A 157 -5.16 -6.37 7.52
C LEU A 157 -6.34 -6.71 8.45
N VAL A 158 -7.36 -5.84 8.47
CA VAL A 158 -8.49 -5.98 9.38
C VAL A 158 -9.26 -7.27 9.13
N ARG A 159 -9.48 -7.61 7.86
CA ARG A 159 -10.25 -8.81 7.49
C ARG A 159 -9.41 -10.08 7.53
N GLN A 160 -8.09 -9.99 7.76
CA GLN A 160 -7.16 -11.10 7.65
C GLN A 160 -7.21 -11.78 6.26
N HIS A 161 -7.60 -11.02 5.23
CA HIS A 161 -7.69 -11.46 3.84
C HIS A 161 -6.31 -11.58 3.19
N LEU A 162 -5.29 -11.91 3.97
CA LEU A 162 -3.96 -12.14 3.44
C LEU A 162 -3.89 -13.49 2.70
N GLU A 163 -4.93 -14.34 2.76
CA GLU A 163 -4.92 -15.70 2.19
C GLU A 163 -4.54 -15.70 0.70
N ASP A 164 -3.42 -16.39 0.39
CA ASP A 164 -3.17 -16.95 -0.93
C ASP A 164 -4.42 -17.71 -1.36
N ILE A 165 -4.93 -17.43 -2.56
CA ILE A 165 -5.96 -18.26 -3.19
C ILE A 165 -5.44 -19.70 -3.19
N ARG A 166 -5.89 -20.50 -2.22
CA ARG A 166 -5.70 -21.95 -2.27
C ARG A 166 -6.52 -22.39 -3.48
N PRO A 167 -5.94 -23.06 -4.48
CA PRO A 167 -6.75 -23.70 -5.49
C PRO A 167 -7.71 -24.63 -4.75
N MET A 168 -9.00 -24.38 -4.92
CA MET A 168 -10.05 -25.19 -4.32
C MET A 168 -9.74 -26.65 -4.67
N PRO A 169 -9.61 -27.56 -3.69
CA PRO A 169 -9.43 -28.97 -4.00
C PRO A 169 -10.68 -29.40 -4.77
N THR A 170 -10.49 -29.85 -6.01
CA THR A 170 -11.51 -30.58 -6.75
C THR A 170 -11.88 -31.80 -5.92
N SER A 171 -12.98 -31.70 -5.20
CA SER A 171 -13.42 -32.72 -4.27
C SER A 171 -13.90 -33.95 -5.03
N SER A 172 -13.04 -34.94 -5.15
CA SER A 172 -13.46 -36.33 -5.22
C SER A 172 -12.52 -37.14 -4.33
N GLU A 173 -12.82 -37.20 -3.03
CA GLU A 173 -12.79 -38.43 -2.21
C GLU A 173 -12.93 -38.16 -0.70
N PRO A 174 -13.46 -39.14 0.07
CA PRO A 174 -14.03 -38.90 1.38
C PRO A 174 -13.00 -38.88 2.52
N PHE A 175 -13.33 -37.99 3.44
CA PHE A 175 -12.85 -37.77 4.80
C PHE A 175 -12.26 -39.01 5.50
N CYS A 176 -10.92 -39.06 5.67
CA CYS A 176 -10.29 -39.88 6.70
C CYS A 176 -9.29 -39.05 7.52
N ARG A 177 -9.69 -38.79 8.76
CA ARG A 177 -9.03 -37.94 9.75
C ARG A 177 -7.75 -38.62 10.28
N LYS A 178 -6.57 -38.06 10.01
CA LYS A 178 -5.36 -38.31 10.81
C LYS A 178 -4.78 -36.98 11.30
N ARG A 179 -4.84 -36.78 12.62
CA ARG A 179 -4.17 -35.69 13.33
C ARG A 179 -2.66 -35.85 13.19
N LYS A 180 -1.98 -34.84 12.64
CA LYS A 180 -0.58 -34.55 12.95
C LYS A 180 -0.48 -33.09 13.36
N ARG A 181 0.06 -32.87 14.56
CA ARG A 181 0.54 -31.56 15.04
C ARG A 181 1.72 -31.15 14.16
N SER A 182 1.67 -29.96 13.59
CA SER A 182 2.83 -29.26 13.05
C SER A 182 2.82 -27.81 13.56
N MET A 183 3.98 -27.36 14.00
CA MET A 183 4.28 -26.00 14.48
C MET A 183 3.87 -24.94 13.46
N PRO A 184 3.47 -23.72 13.86
CA PRO A 184 3.21 -22.64 12.92
C PRO A 184 4.55 -22.04 12.46
N THR A 185 4.97 -22.34 11.23
CA THR A 185 5.87 -21.45 10.50
C THR A 185 5.05 -20.29 9.99
N GLY A 186 5.25 -19.10 10.56
CA GLY A 186 4.59 -17.86 10.16
C GLY A 186 4.82 -17.61 8.67
N THR A 187 3.75 -17.76 7.90
CA THR A 187 3.70 -17.50 6.47
C THR A 187 3.17 -16.08 6.33
N ALA A 188 4.05 -15.14 5.97
CA ALA A 188 3.63 -13.80 5.60
C ALA A 188 2.85 -13.89 4.29
N SER A 189 1.60 -13.46 4.29
CA SER A 189 0.79 -13.42 3.08
C SER A 189 0.35 -11.99 2.75
N ILE A 190 0.02 -11.73 1.48
CA ILE A 190 -0.02 -10.39 0.89
C ILE A 190 -1.16 -10.35 -0.09
N THR A 191 -1.95 -9.28 -0.03
CA THR A 191 -2.90 -8.94 -1.07
C THR A 191 -2.30 -7.86 -1.96
N THR A 192 -2.47 -8.01 -3.28
CA THR A 192 -1.98 -7.04 -4.26
C THR A 192 -3.16 -6.44 -4.98
N CYS A 193 -3.36 -5.13 -4.86
CA CYS A 193 -4.32 -4.41 -5.68
C CYS A 193 -3.62 -3.76 -6.88
N ARG A 194 -3.87 -4.27 -8.08
CA ARG A 194 -3.48 -3.62 -9.34
C ARG A 194 -4.64 -2.76 -9.84
N ILE A 195 -4.71 -1.52 -9.38
CA ILE A 195 -5.81 -0.60 -9.76
C ILE A 195 -5.57 0.00 -11.16
N PHE A 196 -4.32 0.06 -11.63
CA PHE A 196 -3.98 0.67 -12.92
C PHE A 196 -3.20 -0.29 -13.82
N SER A 197 -3.92 -1.11 -14.58
CA SER A 197 -3.37 -1.73 -15.80
C SER A 197 -3.74 -0.86 -16.99
N VAL A 198 -2.91 0.14 -17.30
CA VAL A 198 -3.12 0.96 -18.50
C VAL A 198 -2.70 0.13 -19.71
N ALA A 199 -3.66 -0.42 -20.45
CA ALA A 199 -3.41 -0.95 -21.78
C ALA A 199 -2.86 0.19 -22.68
N PRO A 200 -1.91 -0.08 -23.59
CA PRO A 200 -1.42 0.96 -24.48
C PRO A 200 -2.58 1.50 -25.31
N VAL A 201 -2.82 2.81 -25.21
CA VAL A 201 -3.85 3.53 -25.97
C VAL A 201 -3.57 3.32 -27.46
N ALA A 202 -4.37 2.47 -28.10
CA ALA A 202 -4.35 2.32 -29.54
C ALA A 202 -4.74 3.67 -30.17
N ARG A 203 -3.85 4.20 -31.02
CA ARG A 203 -4.11 5.37 -31.86
C ARG A 203 -5.43 5.21 -32.61
N LEU A 204 -6.44 5.98 -32.23
CA LEU A 204 -7.59 6.25 -33.08
C LEU A 204 -7.09 7.04 -34.30
N ARG A 205 -6.95 6.35 -35.43
CA ARG A 205 -6.83 6.98 -36.75
C ARG A 205 -8.10 7.79 -36.99
N ARG A 206 -7.95 9.08 -37.24
CA ARG A 206 -8.99 9.87 -37.92
C ARG A 206 -9.24 9.22 -39.28
N VAL A 207 -10.49 8.86 -39.55
CA VAL A 207 -11.02 8.73 -40.91
C VAL A 207 -12.23 9.64 -40.95
N CYS A 208 -12.31 10.38 -42.07
CA CYS A 208 -13.15 11.54 -42.39
C CYS A 208 -14.56 11.55 -41.82
#